data_AF-A0A7R9AGQ6-F1
#
_entry.id   AF-A0A7R9AGQ6-F1
#
_cell.length_a   1.000
_cell.length_b   1.000
_cell.length_c   1.000
_cell.angle_alpha   90.00
_cell.angle_beta   90.00
_cell.angle_gamma   90.00
#
_symmetry.space_group_name_H-M   'P 1'
#
loop_
_entity.id
_entity.type
_entity.pdbx_description
1 polymer ?
#
loop_
_entity_poly.entity_id
_entity_poly.type
_entity_poly.pdbx_seq_one_letter_code
_entity_poly.pdbx_strand_id
1 'polypeptide(L)'
;MVTESVFLYIMAKNVPNVTTFRENTIKLLAVHPDGIPMIDFLDLYREKEVRFPNVGPPVPMEAIGPEEKYERQTFNVKFGEYFGAHIGEIYSPDRFYFQFQNFHIEELDRVTDLMDVTYGSGAGTKYKIPEQYIQPEQVVAAVYYPEKTWHRGIIRRVREDGAVDVLFVDYGATVKINRTDLRWLLRRFMKIPAQAFRARLAHICPPDGASKWPKESSERFLTLVKGKVLCAQLVKNTSSVSIQ
;
A
#
# COMPACT_ATOMS: atom_id res chain seq x y z
N MET A 1 5.07 -5.20 38.91
CA MET A 1 5.03 -6.68 38.99
C MET A 1 3.67 -7.02 39.56
N VAL A 2 2.71 -7.63 38.88
CA VAL A 2 2.74 -8.69 37.85
C VAL A 2 1.65 -8.39 36.81
N THR A 3 1.93 -8.79 35.58
CA THR A 3 1.10 -8.79 34.37
C THR A 3 -0.18 -9.62 34.52
N GLU A 4 -1.33 -9.15 34.03
CA GLU A 4 -2.36 -10.04 33.48
C GLU A 4 -2.90 -9.47 32.17
N SER A 5 -2.48 -10.14 31.10
CA SER A 5 -2.85 -9.93 29.72
C SER A 5 -4.17 -10.65 29.45
N VAL A 6 -5.17 -9.95 28.91
CA VAL A 6 -6.35 -10.61 28.34
C VAL A 6 -5.95 -11.21 26.99
N PHE A 7 -5.60 -12.49 26.98
CA PHE A 7 -5.42 -13.26 25.75
C PHE A 7 -6.79 -13.73 25.24
N LEU A 8 -7.22 -13.19 24.11
CA LEU A 8 -8.34 -13.70 23.34
C LEU A 8 -7.85 -14.91 22.52
N TYR A 9 -7.94 -16.12 23.08
CA TYR A 9 -7.57 -17.35 22.38
C TYR A 9 -8.79 -17.93 21.65
N ILE A 10 -8.89 -17.69 20.34
CA ILE A 10 -9.90 -18.33 19.48
C ILE A 10 -9.28 -19.65 18.96
N MET A 11 -9.64 -20.77 19.59
CA MET A 11 -9.35 -22.11 19.05
C MET A 11 -10.66 -22.79 18.67
N ALA A 12 -10.99 -22.75 17.39
CA ALA A 12 -11.95 -23.66 16.80
C ALA A 12 -11.24 -24.99 16.52
N LYS A 13 -11.34 -25.97 17.44
CA LYS A 13 -11.06 -27.38 17.14
C LYS A 13 -12.07 -28.30 17.84
N ASN A 14 -12.83 -29.01 16.99
CA ASN A 14 -13.55 -30.27 17.23
C ASN A 14 -14.44 -30.38 18.47
N VAL A 15 -15.73 -30.08 18.30
CA VAL A 15 -16.80 -30.68 19.10
C VAL A 15 -17.60 -31.62 18.19
N PRO A 16 -17.63 -32.94 18.45
CA PRO A 16 -18.55 -33.84 17.77
C PRO A 16 -19.97 -33.56 18.27
N ASN A 17 -20.95 -33.56 17.36
CA ASN A 17 -22.39 -33.26 17.55
C ASN A 17 -22.85 -31.81 17.35
N VAL A 18 -22.34 -31.12 16.32
CA VAL A 18 -23.02 -29.93 15.79
C VAL A 18 -23.82 -30.34 14.55
N THR A 19 -25.13 -30.48 14.72
CA THR A 19 -26.09 -30.63 13.62
C THR A 19 -26.27 -29.28 12.93
N THR A 20 -26.04 -29.26 11.62
CA THR A 20 -26.12 -28.12 10.72
C THR A 20 -27.51 -27.47 10.68
N PHE A 21 -27.62 -26.16 10.90
CA PHE A 21 -28.68 -25.31 10.32
C PHE A 21 -28.17 -23.89 10.02
N ARG A 22 -28.77 -23.28 9.00
CA ARG A 22 -28.38 -22.04 8.30
C ARG A 22 -28.46 -20.79 9.20
N GLU A 23 -27.64 -19.79 8.84
CA GLU A 23 -27.57 -18.40 9.35
C GLU A 23 -26.92 -18.22 10.74
N ASN A 24 -25.62 -17.92 10.72
CA ASN A 24 -24.84 -17.65 11.93
C ASN A 24 -25.13 -16.25 12.49
N THR A 25 -26.00 -16.16 13.50
CA THR A 25 -25.88 -15.13 14.55
C THR A 25 -25.28 -15.79 15.79
N ILE A 26 -24.00 -15.52 16.07
CA ILE A 26 -23.34 -16.04 17.28
C ILE A 26 -23.60 -15.07 18.43
N LYS A 27 -24.33 -15.52 19.46
CA LYS A 27 -24.42 -14.80 20.74
C LYS A 27 -23.30 -15.30 21.65
N LEU A 28 -22.23 -14.52 21.78
CA LEU A 28 -21.16 -14.79 22.75
C LEU A 28 -21.66 -14.44 24.15
N LEU A 29 -21.81 -15.44 25.00
CA LEU A 29 -22.02 -15.26 26.43
C LEU A 29 -20.68 -15.55 27.13
N ALA A 30 -20.02 -14.50 27.62
CA ALA A 30 -18.89 -14.67 28.52
C ALA A 30 -19.44 -15.06 29.90
N VAL A 31 -18.99 -16.20 30.44
CA VAL A 31 -19.24 -16.59 31.82
C VAL A 31 -17.96 -16.26 32.60
N HIS A 32 -18.05 -15.39 33.60
CA HIS A 32 -16.94 -15.16 34.53
C HIS A 32 -16.61 -16.48 35.23
N PRO A 33 -15.33 -16.84 35.45
CA PRO A 33 -14.94 -18.11 36.07
C PRO A 33 -15.60 -18.40 37.44
N ASP A 34 -16.13 -17.37 38.11
CA ASP A 34 -16.76 -17.47 39.43
C ASP A 34 -18.31 -17.48 39.43
N GLY A 35 -18.98 -17.57 38.26
CA GLY A 35 -20.42 -17.88 38.19
C GLY A 35 -21.39 -16.73 38.52
N ILE A 36 -21.00 -15.46 38.35
CA ILE A 36 -21.85 -14.30 38.62
C ILE A 36 -23.00 -14.19 37.59
N PRO A 37 -24.27 -13.96 38.00
CA PRO A 37 -25.40 -13.77 37.08
C PRO A 37 -25.27 -12.53 36.19
N MET A 38 -25.75 -12.65 34.95
CA MET A 38 -25.64 -11.66 33.85
C MET A 38 -26.20 -10.25 34.15
N ILE A 39 -27.00 -10.07 35.21
CA ILE A 39 -27.66 -8.81 35.56
C ILE A 39 -26.69 -7.80 36.20
N ASP A 40 -25.83 -8.23 37.14
CA ASP A 40 -24.87 -7.31 37.78
C ASP A 40 -23.79 -6.80 36.81
N PHE A 41 -23.50 -7.57 35.76
CA PHE A 41 -22.51 -7.20 34.74
C PHE A 41 -22.99 -6.05 33.83
N LEU A 42 -24.30 -5.95 33.59
CA LEU A 42 -24.89 -4.87 32.78
C LEU A 42 -24.97 -3.56 33.57
N ASP A 43 -25.19 -3.63 34.88
CA ASP A 43 -25.20 -2.45 35.74
C ASP A 43 -23.79 -1.84 35.91
N LEU A 44 -22.74 -2.68 35.89
CA LEU A 44 -21.34 -2.20 35.87
C LEU A 44 -20.97 -1.39 34.62
N TYR A 45 -21.62 -1.66 33.49
CA TYR A 45 -21.44 -0.94 32.22
C TYR A 45 -22.33 0.31 32.09
N ARG A 46 -23.33 0.47 32.95
CA ARG A 46 -24.24 1.62 32.91
C ARG A 46 -23.61 2.88 33.53
N GLU A 47 -22.64 2.73 34.44
CA GLU A 47 -21.98 3.86 35.13
C GLU A 47 -20.67 4.34 34.50
N LYS A 48 -20.18 3.66 33.46
CA LYS A 48 -19.08 4.18 32.64
C LYS A 48 -19.54 4.14 31.20
N GLU A 49 -19.76 5.30 30.59
CA GLU A 49 -19.70 5.43 29.15
C GLU A 49 -18.32 4.90 28.70
N VAL A 50 -18.23 3.60 28.43
CA VAL A 50 -17.11 3.01 27.72
C VAL A 50 -17.26 3.55 26.31
N ARG A 51 -16.60 4.67 26.05
CA ARG A 51 -16.36 5.14 24.69
C ARG A 51 -15.56 4.04 24.02
N PHE A 52 -16.25 3.15 23.30
CA PHE A 52 -15.61 2.37 22.28
C PHE A 52 -14.88 3.39 21.39
N PRO A 53 -13.58 3.21 21.10
CA PRO A 53 -12.94 4.06 20.10
C PRO A 53 -13.86 4.05 18.87
N ASN A 54 -14.05 5.21 18.24
CA ASN A 54 -14.81 5.31 16.99
C ASN A 54 -14.11 4.43 15.94
N VAL A 55 -14.39 3.13 15.95
CA VAL A 55 -13.97 2.21 14.92
C VAL A 55 -14.83 2.63 13.74
N GLY A 56 -14.20 3.28 12.77
CA GLY A 56 -14.89 3.74 11.57
C GLY A 56 -15.56 2.58 10.86
N PRO A 57 -16.31 2.84 9.78
CA PRO A 57 -16.90 1.76 9.01
C PRO A 57 -15.82 0.73 8.64
N PRO A 58 -16.14 -0.58 8.72
CA PRO A 58 -15.17 -1.64 8.55
C PRO A 58 -14.54 -1.59 7.16
N VAL A 59 -13.25 -1.94 7.07
CA VAL A 59 -12.58 -2.15 5.79
C VAL A 59 -13.36 -3.22 5.00
N PRO A 60 -13.67 -3.02 3.71
CA PRO A 60 -14.31 -4.04 2.89
C PRO A 60 -13.52 -5.36 2.96
N MET A 61 -14.20 -6.50 3.11
CA MET A 61 -13.56 -7.81 3.33
C MET A 61 -12.60 -8.18 2.18
N GLU A 62 -12.96 -7.79 0.96
CA GLU A 62 -12.16 -7.99 -0.25
C GLU A 62 -10.97 -7.02 -0.40
N ALA A 63 -10.85 -6.02 0.49
CA ALA A 63 -9.82 -4.99 0.44
C ALA A 63 -8.65 -5.25 1.40
N ILE A 64 -7.55 -4.57 1.08
CA ILE A 64 -6.32 -4.49 1.87
C ILE A 64 -6.55 -3.47 3.00
N GLY A 65 -6.29 -3.89 4.24
CA GLY A 65 -6.43 -3.04 5.41
C GLY A 65 -5.27 -2.05 5.60
N PRO A 66 -5.38 -1.10 6.55
CA PRO A 66 -4.35 -0.09 6.83
C PRO A 66 -2.97 -0.66 7.17
N GLU A 67 -2.93 -1.83 7.80
CA GLU A 67 -1.70 -2.47 8.31
C GLU A 67 -0.94 -3.28 7.25
N GLU A 68 -1.60 -3.56 6.12
CA GLU A 68 -1.02 -4.37 5.06
C GLU A 68 -0.17 -3.50 4.12
N LYS A 69 0.98 -4.04 3.73
CA LYS A 69 1.98 -3.36 2.89
C LYS A 69 2.16 -4.10 1.57
N TYR A 70 2.60 -3.39 0.53
CA TYR A 70 3.07 -4.05 -0.68
C TYR A 70 4.29 -4.91 -0.38
N GLU A 71 4.25 -6.13 -0.88
CA GLU A 71 5.47 -6.90 -1.08
C GLU A 71 6.30 -6.21 -2.16
N ARG A 72 7.54 -5.86 -1.81
CA ARG A 72 8.50 -5.38 -2.80
C ARG A 72 8.91 -6.55 -3.66
N GLN A 73 9.00 -6.32 -4.96
CA GLN A 73 9.59 -7.30 -5.86
C GLN A 73 11.03 -7.61 -5.41
N THR A 74 11.37 -8.89 -5.36
CA THR A 74 12.75 -9.31 -5.08
C THR A 74 13.65 -8.85 -6.22
N PHE A 75 14.67 -8.04 -5.87
CA PHE A 75 15.65 -7.58 -6.83
C PHE A 75 16.71 -8.67 -7.07
N ASN A 76 16.42 -9.56 -8.02
CA ASN A 76 17.20 -10.76 -8.31
C ASN A 76 18.32 -10.52 -9.35
N VAL A 77 19.02 -9.40 -9.25
CA VAL A 77 20.20 -9.10 -10.09
C VAL A 77 21.44 -9.11 -9.19
N LYS A 78 22.46 -9.88 -9.56
CA LYS A 78 23.72 -9.92 -8.82
C LYS A 78 24.59 -8.72 -9.17
N PHE A 79 25.50 -8.39 -8.26
CA PHE A 79 26.51 -7.35 -8.52
C PHE A 79 27.27 -7.64 -9.81
N GLY A 80 27.42 -6.62 -10.66
CA GLY A 80 28.10 -6.72 -11.95
C GLY A 80 27.27 -7.30 -13.09
N GLU A 81 26.09 -7.89 -12.82
CA GLU A 81 25.20 -8.38 -13.87
C GLU A 81 24.49 -7.23 -14.60
N TYR A 82 24.16 -7.51 -15.86
CA TYR A 82 23.44 -6.61 -16.74
C TYR A 82 21.98 -7.04 -16.87
N PHE A 83 21.08 -6.07 -17.01
CA PHE A 83 19.65 -6.30 -17.21
C PHE A 83 19.04 -5.22 -18.10
N GLY A 84 17.97 -5.57 -18.81
CA GLY A 84 17.16 -4.61 -19.55
C GLY A 84 16.32 -3.77 -18.59
N ALA A 85 16.33 -2.45 -18.76
CA ALA A 85 15.59 -1.51 -17.93
C ALA A 85 14.87 -0.45 -18.76
N HIS A 86 13.63 -0.17 -18.41
CA HIS A 86 12.89 1.01 -18.85
C HIS A 86 12.93 2.06 -17.76
N ILE A 87 13.41 3.26 -18.07
CA ILE A 87 13.39 4.37 -17.12
C ILE A 87 11.99 4.97 -17.10
N GLY A 88 11.37 4.99 -15.92
CA GLY A 88 10.09 5.61 -15.66
C GLY A 88 10.28 7.05 -15.19
N GLU A 89 9.85 7.35 -13.95
CA GLU A 89 9.93 8.70 -13.39
C GLU A 89 11.38 9.15 -13.11
N ILE A 90 11.73 10.38 -13.50
CA ILE A 90 13.04 11.00 -13.28
C ILE A 90 12.88 12.28 -12.47
N TYR A 91 13.38 12.29 -11.23
CA TYR A 91 13.52 13.52 -10.45
C TYR A 91 14.88 14.16 -10.65
N SER A 92 15.92 13.32 -10.64
CA SER A 92 17.31 13.71 -10.79
C SER A 92 18.16 12.51 -11.19
N PRO A 93 19.38 12.72 -11.68
CA PRO A 93 20.32 11.63 -11.96
C PRO A 93 20.60 10.72 -10.74
N ASP A 94 20.43 11.23 -9.52
CA ASP A 94 20.55 10.45 -8.28
C ASP A 94 19.22 9.95 -7.68
N ARG A 95 18.09 10.24 -8.34
CA ARG A 95 16.77 9.76 -7.94
C ARG A 95 15.86 9.61 -9.15
N PHE A 96 15.80 8.39 -9.67
CA PHE A 96 14.85 8.00 -10.71
C PHE A 96 14.30 6.61 -10.41
N TYR A 97 13.30 6.21 -11.19
CA TYR A 97 12.68 4.91 -11.11
C TYR A 97 12.81 4.17 -12.42
N PHE A 98 12.89 2.84 -12.35
CA PHE A 98 12.92 1.98 -13.51
C PHE A 98 12.07 0.74 -13.29
N GLN A 99 11.65 0.14 -14.40
CA GLN A 99 11.03 -1.18 -14.46
C GLN A 99 12.00 -2.12 -15.18
N PHE A 100 11.98 -3.41 -14.83
CA PHE A 100 12.67 -4.42 -15.62
C PHE A 100 12.03 -4.55 -16.99
N GLN A 101 12.85 -4.77 -18.02
CA GLN A 101 12.34 -5.06 -19.35
C GLN A 101 11.49 -6.34 -19.33
N ASN A 102 10.29 -6.26 -19.91
CA ASN A 102 9.33 -7.36 -20.07
C ASN A 102 8.85 -8.04 -18.77
N PHE A 103 9.16 -7.50 -17.59
CA PHE A 103 8.70 -8.09 -16.34
C PHE A 103 7.26 -7.65 -16.06
N HIS A 104 6.33 -8.61 -16.07
CA HIS A 104 4.90 -8.42 -15.82
C HIS A 104 4.22 -7.27 -16.57
N ILE A 105 4.71 -6.88 -17.76
CA ILE A 105 4.08 -5.79 -18.52
C ILE A 105 2.62 -6.14 -18.84
N GLU A 106 2.38 -7.35 -19.35
CA GLU A 106 1.02 -7.78 -19.67
C GLU A 106 0.12 -7.90 -18.43
N GLU A 107 0.66 -8.37 -17.31
CA GLU A 107 -0.09 -8.47 -16.06
C GLU A 107 -0.37 -7.10 -15.45
N LEU A 108 0.57 -6.16 -15.53
CA LEU A 108 0.37 -4.78 -15.11
C LEU A 108 -0.72 -4.10 -15.96
N ASP A 109 -0.70 -4.29 -17.28
CA ASP A 109 -1.73 -3.78 -18.19
C ASP A 109 -3.10 -4.36 -17.80
N ARG A 110 -3.20 -5.70 -17.63
CA ARG A 110 -4.43 -6.36 -17.18
C ARG A 110 -4.92 -5.86 -15.83
N VAL A 111 -4.01 -5.62 -14.88
CA VAL A 111 -4.35 -5.07 -13.55
C VAL A 111 -4.90 -3.66 -13.70
N THR A 112 -4.25 -2.81 -14.50
CA THR A 112 -4.66 -1.42 -14.74
C THR A 112 -6.05 -1.35 -15.38
N ASP A 113 -6.28 -2.12 -16.45
CA ASP A 113 -7.59 -2.21 -17.12
C ASP A 113 -8.70 -2.66 -16.14
N LEU A 114 -8.42 -3.67 -15.33
CA LEU A 114 -9.40 -4.18 -14.36
C LEU A 114 -9.64 -3.18 -13.21
N MET A 115 -8.63 -2.42 -12.80
CA MET A 115 -8.76 -1.34 -11.83
C MET A 115 -9.64 -0.22 -12.39
N ASP A 116 -9.46 0.15 -13.65
CA ASP A 116 -10.30 1.16 -14.32
C ASP A 116 -11.77 0.75 -14.35
N VAL A 117 -12.07 -0.50 -14.73
CA VAL A 117 -13.44 -1.01 -14.69
C VAL A 117 -13.99 -1.04 -13.25
N THR A 118 -13.17 -1.48 -12.29
CA THR A 118 -13.59 -1.67 -10.90
C THR A 118 -13.87 -0.35 -10.18
N TYR A 119 -13.02 0.66 -10.34
CA TYR A 119 -13.07 1.89 -9.57
C TYR A 119 -13.61 3.09 -10.37
N GLY A 120 -13.50 3.07 -11.70
CA GLY A 120 -14.00 4.13 -12.58
C GLY A 120 -15.52 4.16 -12.73
N SER A 121 -16.19 3.04 -12.44
CA SER A 121 -17.67 2.98 -12.42
C SER A 121 -18.26 3.49 -11.10
N GLY A 122 -19.56 3.78 -11.08
CA GLY A 122 -20.28 4.16 -9.85
C GLY A 122 -20.15 3.11 -8.73
N ALA A 123 -19.96 1.83 -9.08
CA ALA A 123 -19.71 0.75 -8.14
C ALA A 123 -18.42 0.95 -7.32
N GLY A 124 -17.43 1.66 -7.88
CA GLY A 124 -16.17 1.98 -7.21
C GLY A 124 -16.33 2.87 -5.99
N THR A 125 -17.44 3.61 -5.88
CA THR A 125 -17.69 4.53 -4.75
C THR A 125 -17.80 3.81 -3.40
N LYS A 126 -18.20 2.53 -3.39
CA LYS A 126 -18.28 1.72 -2.16
C LYS A 126 -16.91 1.44 -1.54
N TYR A 127 -15.83 1.64 -2.30
CA TYR A 127 -14.45 1.46 -1.84
C TYR A 127 -13.79 2.77 -1.41
N LYS A 128 -14.52 3.87 -1.22
CA LYS A 128 -13.96 5.11 -0.66
C LYS A 128 -13.32 4.83 0.70
N ILE A 129 -12.17 5.47 0.94
CA ILE A 129 -11.47 5.37 2.22
C ILE A 129 -12.02 6.45 3.16
N PRO A 130 -12.59 6.08 4.33
CA PRO A 130 -12.96 7.05 5.35
C PRO A 130 -11.73 7.81 5.85
N GLU A 131 -11.86 9.11 6.13
CA GLU A 131 -10.72 9.99 6.42
C GLU A 131 -9.82 9.49 7.56
N GLN A 132 -10.41 8.91 8.60
CA GLN A 132 -9.71 8.36 9.75
C GLN A 132 -8.74 7.22 9.44
N TYR A 133 -8.88 6.57 8.28
CA TYR A 133 -7.97 5.53 7.85
C TYR A 133 -6.85 6.05 6.94
N ILE A 134 -6.93 7.29 6.46
CA ILE A 134 -5.97 7.89 5.52
C ILE A 134 -4.71 8.27 6.29
N GLN A 135 -3.64 7.49 6.10
CA GLN A 135 -2.37 7.70 6.78
C GLN A 135 -1.17 7.34 5.91
N PRO A 136 0.04 7.85 6.21
CA PRO A 136 1.25 7.43 5.52
C PRO A 136 1.45 5.91 5.54
N GLU A 137 2.12 5.42 4.51
CA GLU A 137 2.40 4.01 4.21
C GLU A 137 1.19 3.12 3.91
N GLN A 138 -0.03 3.66 3.92
CA GLN A 138 -1.23 2.93 3.52
C GLN A 138 -1.23 2.61 2.02
N VAL A 139 -1.56 1.36 1.70
CA VAL A 139 -1.78 0.86 0.34
C VAL A 139 -3.16 1.27 -0.18
N VAL A 140 -3.20 1.90 -1.35
CA VAL A 140 -4.42 2.46 -1.94
C VAL A 140 -4.50 2.21 -3.44
N ALA A 141 -5.70 2.32 -3.99
CA ALA A 141 -5.91 2.65 -5.39
C ALA A 141 -6.13 4.16 -5.50
N ALA A 142 -5.51 4.80 -6.48
CA ALA A 142 -5.61 6.24 -6.71
C ALA A 142 -5.78 6.53 -8.20
N VAL A 143 -6.61 7.51 -8.54
CA VAL A 143 -6.79 7.93 -9.93
C VAL A 143 -5.72 8.94 -10.35
N TYR A 144 -5.11 8.71 -11.49
CA TYR A 144 -4.15 9.59 -12.15
C TYR A 144 -4.86 10.42 -13.22
N TYR A 145 -4.60 11.73 -13.21
CA TYR A 145 -5.16 12.70 -14.17
C TYR A 145 -4.07 13.18 -15.14
N PRO A 146 -4.44 13.58 -16.38
CA PRO A 146 -5.80 13.77 -16.90
C PRO A 146 -6.51 12.51 -17.42
N GLU A 147 -5.81 11.40 -17.58
CA GLU A 147 -6.31 10.19 -18.25
C GLU A 147 -7.42 9.47 -17.46
N LYS A 148 -7.59 9.79 -16.17
CA LYS A 148 -8.55 9.17 -15.24
C LYS A 148 -8.35 7.65 -15.09
N THR A 149 -7.10 7.22 -15.14
CA THR A 149 -6.72 5.82 -14.97
C THR A 149 -6.40 5.53 -13.50
N TRP A 150 -6.78 4.35 -13.02
CA TRP A 150 -6.64 3.91 -11.64
C TRP A 150 -5.39 3.07 -11.47
N HIS A 151 -4.56 3.49 -10.53
CA HIS A 151 -3.26 2.90 -10.30
C HIS A 151 -3.07 2.48 -8.85
N ARG A 152 -2.13 1.58 -8.67
CA ARG A 152 -1.67 1.10 -7.36
C ARG A 152 -0.76 2.14 -6.71
N GLY A 153 -1.06 2.49 -5.46
CA GLY A 153 -0.34 3.56 -4.76
C GLY A 153 -0.04 3.28 -3.30
N ILE A 154 0.94 4.00 -2.76
CA ILE A 154 1.20 4.13 -1.33
C ILE A 154 1.12 5.60 -0.96
N ILE A 155 0.38 5.93 0.10
CA ILE A 155 0.36 7.28 0.65
C ILE A 155 1.74 7.57 1.27
N ARG A 156 2.44 8.58 0.78
CA ARG A 156 3.72 9.03 1.35
C ARG A 156 3.55 10.09 2.39
N ARG A 157 2.57 10.97 2.21
CA ARG A 157 2.32 12.08 3.12
C ARG A 157 0.87 12.53 3.03
N VAL A 158 0.30 12.90 4.17
CA VAL A 158 -0.93 13.70 4.24
C VAL A 158 -0.53 15.17 4.36
N ARG A 159 -1.04 16.01 3.47
CA ARG A 159 -0.71 17.43 3.39
C ARG A 159 -1.65 18.24 4.29
N GLU A 160 -1.23 19.45 4.62
CA GLU A 160 -2.01 20.40 5.43
C GLU A 160 -3.34 20.78 4.78
N ASP A 161 -3.37 20.87 3.45
CA ASP A 161 -4.57 21.14 2.65
C ASP A 161 -5.52 19.93 2.51
N GLY A 162 -5.23 18.84 3.23
CA GLY A 162 -6.01 17.60 3.22
C GLY A 162 -5.68 16.68 2.04
N ALA A 163 -5.04 17.12 0.97
CA ALA A 163 -4.62 16.22 -0.10
C ALA A 163 -3.52 15.25 0.39
N VAL A 164 -3.24 14.22 -0.40
CA VAL A 164 -2.18 13.24 -0.10
C VAL A 164 -1.16 13.19 -1.23
N ASP A 165 0.10 12.99 -0.89
CA ASP A 165 1.13 12.65 -1.87
C ASP A 165 1.15 11.12 -2.00
N VAL A 166 0.80 10.58 -3.16
CA VAL A 166 0.73 9.14 -3.44
C VAL A 166 1.87 8.74 -4.36
N LEU A 167 2.69 7.77 -3.96
CA LEU A 167 3.63 7.10 -4.85
C LEU A 167 2.91 5.99 -5.62
N PHE A 168 2.87 6.11 -6.95
CA PHE A 168 2.45 5.02 -7.83
C PHE A 168 3.54 3.96 -7.90
N VAL A 169 3.28 2.82 -7.27
CA VAL A 169 4.31 1.81 -6.97
C VAL A 169 4.84 1.10 -8.21
N ASP A 170 4.12 1.21 -9.32
CA ASP A 170 4.48 0.57 -10.58
C ASP A 170 5.29 1.47 -11.50
N TYR A 171 5.22 2.79 -11.32
CA TYR A 171 5.87 3.77 -12.21
C TYR A 171 6.89 4.66 -11.50
N GLY A 172 6.80 4.77 -10.17
CA GLY A 172 7.71 5.57 -9.35
C GLY A 172 7.33 7.03 -9.18
N ALA A 173 6.28 7.49 -9.87
CA ALA A 173 5.78 8.85 -9.77
C ALA A 173 5.06 9.09 -8.43
N THR A 174 5.43 10.17 -7.73
CA THR A 174 4.71 10.69 -6.57
C THR A 174 3.89 11.89 -6.97
N VAL A 175 2.57 11.82 -6.75
CA VAL A 175 1.61 12.82 -7.23
C VAL A 175 0.70 13.25 -6.10
N LYS A 176 0.30 14.52 -6.11
CA LYS A 176 -0.71 15.05 -5.19
C LYS A 176 -2.10 14.61 -5.64
N ILE A 177 -2.81 13.88 -4.79
CA ILE A 177 -4.13 13.30 -5.03
C ILE A 177 -5.13 13.81 -3.98
N ASN A 178 -6.37 14.11 -4.38
CA ASN A 178 -7.42 14.44 -3.43
C ASN A 178 -7.90 13.18 -2.71
N ARG A 179 -8.31 13.29 -1.45
CA ARG A 179 -8.81 12.12 -0.68
C ARG A 179 -10.01 11.44 -1.35
N THR A 180 -10.85 12.21 -2.04
CA THR A 180 -12.01 11.73 -2.80
C THR A 180 -11.63 10.83 -3.98
N ASP A 181 -10.38 10.91 -4.43
CA ASP A 181 -9.78 10.20 -5.54
C ASP A 181 -9.01 8.95 -5.09
N LEU A 182 -9.11 8.59 -3.79
CA LEU A 182 -8.57 7.36 -3.23
C LEU A 182 -9.65 6.29 -3.07
N ARG A 183 -9.24 5.04 -3.23
CA ARG A 183 -10.05 3.85 -2.92
C ARG A 183 -9.21 2.85 -2.15
N TRP A 184 -9.87 2.06 -1.30
CA TRP A 184 -9.31 0.84 -0.76
C TRP A 184 -8.86 -0.05 -1.91
N LEU A 185 -7.61 -0.50 -1.87
CA LEU A 185 -7.12 -1.44 -2.86
C LEU A 185 -7.70 -2.82 -2.59
N LEU A 186 -8.31 -3.44 -3.60
CA LEU A 186 -8.77 -4.82 -3.50
C LEU A 186 -7.60 -5.81 -3.52
N ARG A 187 -7.68 -6.85 -2.68
CA ARG A 187 -6.67 -7.91 -2.54
C ARG A 187 -6.26 -8.54 -3.87
N ARG A 188 -7.22 -8.68 -4.80
CA ARG A 188 -6.97 -9.24 -6.14
C ARG A 188 -5.96 -8.45 -6.99
N PHE A 189 -5.71 -7.18 -6.66
CA PHE A 189 -4.73 -6.32 -7.35
C PHE A 189 -3.32 -6.38 -6.72
N MET A 190 -3.14 -7.14 -5.64
CA MET A 190 -1.84 -7.41 -5.01
C MET A 190 -1.11 -8.61 -5.63
N LYS A 191 -1.67 -9.24 -6.67
CA LYS A 191 -1.14 -10.48 -7.26
C LYS A 191 0.24 -10.32 -7.92
N ILE A 192 0.58 -9.11 -8.35
CA ILE A 192 1.90 -8.76 -8.85
C ILE A 192 2.61 -7.88 -7.81
N PRO A 193 3.94 -7.98 -7.63
CA PRO A 193 4.65 -7.08 -6.73
C PRO A 193 4.66 -5.65 -7.27
N ALA A 194 5.13 -4.67 -6.49
CA ALA A 194 5.39 -3.33 -7.01
C ALA A 194 6.45 -3.37 -8.12
N GLN A 195 6.19 -2.75 -9.27
CA GLN A 195 7.03 -2.88 -10.47
C GLN A 195 8.16 -1.84 -10.57
N ALA A 196 8.05 -0.68 -9.90
CA ALA A 196 9.07 0.36 -9.98
C ALA A 196 10.16 0.21 -8.90
N PHE A 197 11.40 0.20 -9.35
CA PHE A 197 12.59 0.26 -8.50
C PHE A 197 13.21 1.65 -8.51
N ARG A 198 13.55 2.15 -7.32
CA ARG A 198 14.30 3.40 -7.20
C ARG A 198 15.78 3.16 -7.44
N ALA A 199 16.41 4.00 -8.26
CA ALA A 199 17.84 3.96 -8.55
C ALA A 199 18.48 5.36 -8.57
N ARG A 200 19.81 5.32 -8.70
CA ARG A 200 20.68 6.47 -8.96
C ARG A 200 21.78 6.05 -9.94
N LEU A 201 22.25 6.99 -10.75
CA LEU A 201 23.40 6.74 -11.62
C LEU A 201 24.66 6.64 -10.76
N ALA A 202 25.50 5.64 -11.09
CA ALA A 202 26.76 5.42 -10.40
C ALA A 202 27.83 6.41 -10.89
N HIS A 203 28.79 6.71 -10.02
CA HIS A 203 30.02 7.46 -10.35
C HIS A 203 29.83 8.88 -10.87
N ILE A 204 28.68 9.50 -10.61
CA ILE A 204 28.43 10.91 -10.95
C ILE A 204 28.00 11.69 -9.70
N CYS A 205 28.26 13.00 -9.73
CA CYS A 205 27.83 13.98 -8.73
C CYS A 205 27.36 15.26 -9.43
N PRO A 206 26.62 16.14 -8.73
CA PRO A 206 26.27 17.44 -9.28
C PRO A 206 27.52 18.24 -9.69
N PRO A 207 27.41 19.07 -10.75
CA PRO A 207 28.54 19.84 -11.26
C PRO A 207 29.07 20.85 -10.23
N ASP A 208 30.35 21.22 -10.37
CA ASP A 208 31.01 22.28 -9.61
C ASP A 208 30.94 22.12 -8.07
N GLY A 209 30.81 20.88 -7.59
CA GLY A 209 30.67 20.59 -6.17
C GLY A 209 29.33 21.01 -5.58
N ALA A 210 28.31 21.25 -6.41
CA ALA A 210 26.98 21.63 -5.96
C ALA A 210 26.33 20.52 -5.09
N SER A 211 25.44 20.93 -4.20
CA SER A 211 24.68 20.01 -3.34
C SER A 211 23.43 19.44 -4.01
N LYS A 212 23.01 20.00 -5.16
CA LYS A 212 21.80 19.60 -5.89
C LYS A 212 22.07 19.55 -7.39
N TRP A 213 21.40 18.62 -8.06
CA TRP A 213 21.43 18.53 -9.51
C TRP A 213 20.69 19.73 -10.13
N PRO A 214 21.29 20.40 -11.13
CA PRO A 214 20.59 21.42 -11.90
C PRO A 214 19.52 20.76 -12.78
N LYS A 215 18.46 21.50 -13.10
CA LYS A 215 17.29 20.99 -13.84
C LYS A 215 17.68 20.39 -15.19
N GLU A 216 18.64 21.04 -15.84
CA GLU A 216 19.22 20.68 -17.12
C GLU A 216 19.84 19.28 -17.11
N SER A 217 20.33 18.81 -15.95
CA SER A 217 20.85 17.44 -15.80
C SER A 217 19.74 16.41 -15.89
N SER A 218 18.60 16.66 -15.24
CA SER A 218 17.41 15.79 -15.31
C SER A 218 16.79 15.79 -16.71
N GLU A 219 16.71 16.96 -17.35
CA GLU A 219 16.21 17.10 -18.72
C GLU A 219 17.11 16.36 -19.72
N ARG A 220 18.44 16.53 -19.60
CA ARG A 220 19.40 15.80 -20.43
C ARG A 220 19.29 14.29 -20.20
N PHE A 221 19.17 13.86 -18.96
CA PHE A 221 18.99 12.44 -18.64
C PHE A 221 17.72 11.89 -19.29
N LEU A 222 16.59 12.60 -19.19
CA LEU A 222 15.34 12.25 -19.86
C LEU A 222 15.53 12.11 -21.37
N THR A 223 16.17 13.08 -22.05
CA THR A 223 16.44 13.00 -23.50
C THR A 223 17.25 11.76 -23.88
N LEU A 224 18.19 11.34 -23.03
CA LEU A 224 19.04 10.18 -23.31
C LEU A 224 18.28 8.86 -23.20
N VAL A 225 17.28 8.76 -22.31
CA VAL A 225 16.63 7.49 -21.97
C VAL A 225 15.21 7.33 -22.53
N LYS A 226 14.54 8.44 -22.87
CA LYS A 226 13.14 8.41 -23.34
C LYS A 226 12.98 7.50 -24.55
N GLY A 227 11.99 6.60 -24.47
CA GLY A 227 11.63 5.68 -25.55
C GLY A 227 12.64 4.55 -25.79
N LYS A 228 13.56 4.30 -24.86
CA LYS A 228 14.60 3.27 -25.01
C LYS A 228 14.51 2.23 -23.90
N VAL A 229 14.85 1.00 -24.27
CA VAL A 229 15.33 -0.01 -23.32
C VAL A 229 16.81 0.26 -23.12
N LEU A 230 17.25 0.37 -21.87
CA LEU A 230 18.66 0.49 -21.53
C LEU A 230 19.21 -0.85 -21.04
N CYS A 231 20.46 -1.13 -21.36
CA CYS A 231 21.24 -2.17 -20.68
C CYS A 231 21.87 -1.55 -19.43
N ALA A 232 21.33 -1.88 -18.26
CA ALA A 232 21.79 -1.37 -16.97
C ALA A 232 22.67 -2.41 -16.26
N GLN A 233 23.65 -1.97 -15.47
CA GLN A 233 24.50 -2.82 -14.65
C GLN A 233 24.33 -2.48 -13.16
N LEU A 234 24.20 -3.50 -12.31
CA LEU A 234 24.16 -3.28 -10.87
C LEU A 234 25.56 -3.01 -10.30
N VAL A 235 25.81 -1.76 -9.92
CA VAL A 235 27.08 -1.32 -9.30
C VAL A 235 27.05 -1.37 -7.77
N LYS A 236 25.89 -1.16 -7.13
CA LYS A 236 25.76 -1.31 -5.67
C LYS A 236 24.29 -1.51 -5.32
N ASN A 237 24.00 -2.50 -4.49
CA ASN A 237 22.68 -2.64 -3.89
C ASN A 237 22.68 -1.96 -2.51
N THR A 238 22.11 -0.76 -2.44
CA THR A 238 21.76 -0.14 -1.16
C THR A 238 20.33 -0.55 -0.82
N SER A 239 20.14 -1.84 -0.53
CA SER A 239 18.98 -2.27 0.23
C SER A 239 19.14 -1.60 1.59
N SER A 240 18.43 -0.50 1.81
CA SER A 240 18.38 0.09 3.14
C SER A 240 17.90 -1.01 4.08
N VAL A 241 18.80 -1.40 4.97
CA VAL A 241 18.56 -1.94 6.30
C VAL A 241 17.18 -1.50 6.79
N SER A 242 16.42 -2.47 7.28
CA SER A 242 15.22 -2.30 8.07
C SER A 242 15.27 -1.00 8.86
N ILE A 243 14.33 -0.10 8.59
CA ILE A 243 14.06 1.01 9.52
C ILE A 243 13.56 0.32 10.79
N GLN A 244 14.40 0.34 11.83
CA GLN A 244 13.99 0.04 13.21
C GLN A 244 12.94 1.06 13.67
#